data_AF-A0A2P2K8R1-F1
#
_entry.id   AF-A0A2P2K8R1-F1
#
_cell.length_a   1.000
_cell.length_b   1.000
_cell.length_c   1.000
_cell.angle_alpha   90.00
_cell.angle_beta   90.00
_cell.angle_gamma   90.00
#
_symmetry.space_group_name_H-M   'P 1'
#
loop_
_entity.id
_entity.type
_entity.pdbx_description
1 polymer ?
#
loop_
_entity_poly.entity_id
_entity_poly.type
_entity_poly.pdbx_seq_one_letter_code
_entity_poly.pdbx_strand_id
1 'polypeptide(L)'
;MIALRHLAPCKLRTSALVWSFRIGSCSIKNLGFLYVSDVTLFKLKLNSPLNSISRVAHSATMAKSDPSLVSPDFCEIIVVRHGETEWNVDGRIQGHLDVELNDVGRQQAASVAGRLSRECNISAVYSSDLKRALETAETITASCGVVEVSKDPGLRERHLGDLQGLTLLEAPTVCTKAYKAFKSHYTNQEIPVCA
;
A
#
# COMPACT_ATOMS: atom_id res chain seq x y z
N MET A 1 0.10 5.59 -0.23
CA MET A 1 0.16 4.14 0.04
C MET A 1 1.54 3.61 -0.33
N ILE A 2 2.01 2.51 0.27
CA ILE A 2 3.30 1.89 -0.05
C ILE A 2 3.07 0.43 -0.41
N ALA A 3 3.70 -0.04 -1.49
CA ALA A 3 3.65 -1.42 -1.93
C ALA A 3 5.07 -1.96 -2.12
N LEU A 4 5.36 -3.14 -1.59
CA LEU A 4 6.67 -3.78 -1.68
C LEU A 4 6.55 -5.09 -2.45
N ARG A 5 7.51 -5.37 -3.31
CA ARG A 5 7.60 -6.64 -4.06
C ARG A 5 8.60 -7.58 -3.38
N HIS A 6 8.26 -8.86 -3.34
CA HIS A 6 9.13 -9.90 -2.80
C HIS A 6 9.29 -11.06 -3.81
N LEU A 7 10.52 -11.59 -3.91
CA LEU A 7 10.94 -12.60 -4.91
C LEU A 7 10.98 -14.04 -4.37
N ALA A 8 10.61 -14.27 -3.11
CA ALA A 8 10.63 -15.59 -2.47
C ALA A 8 9.39 -15.74 -1.57
N PRO A 9 9.11 -16.89 -0.93
CA PRO A 9 8.09 -16.94 0.11
C PRO A 9 8.57 -16.24 1.40
N CYS A 10 7.96 -15.09 1.77
CA CYS A 10 8.32 -14.42 3.04
C CYS A 10 7.81 -15.24 4.23
N LYS A 11 8.65 -15.44 5.26
CA LYS A 11 8.37 -16.21 6.47
C LYS A 11 7.46 -15.51 7.49
N LEU A 12 6.89 -14.35 7.14
CA LEU A 12 5.89 -13.61 7.93
C LEU A 12 4.81 -14.57 8.45
N ARG A 13 4.90 -14.96 9.72
CA ARG A 13 3.83 -15.69 10.41
C ARG A 13 2.77 -14.65 10.78
N THR A 14 1.59 -14.84 10.22
CA THR A 14 0.39 -14.05 10.50
C THR A 14 -0.14 -14.37 11.90
N SER A 15 0.55 -13.95 12.95
CA SER A 15 0.05 -14.04 14.32
C SER A 15 -0.36 -12.66 14.81
N ALA A 16 -1.41 -12.12 14.18
CA ALA A 16 -2.37 -11.15 14.70
C ALA A 16 -3.44 -10.94 13.61
N LEU A 17 -4.62 -11.53 13.80
CA LEU A 17 -5.87 -11.25 13.08
C LEU A 17 -5.74 -10.88 11.57
N VAL A 18 -5.44 -11.86 10.73
CA VAL A 18 -5.42 -11.68 9.27
C VAL A 18 -6.76 -12.11 8.67
N TRP A 19 -7.51 -11.15 8.15
CA TRP A 19 -8.63 -11.40 7.24
C TRP A 19 -8.09 -11.72 5.85
N SER A 20 -8.42 -12.92 5.35
CA SER A 20 -8.09 -13.38 4.00
C SER A 20 -9.21 -12.99 3.02
N PHE A 21 -8.89 -12.30 1.93
CA PHE A 21 -9.82 -12.06 0.81
C PHE A 21 -9.36 -12.76 -0.46
N ARG A 22 -10.30 -13.41 -1.15
CA ARG A 22 -10.14 -14.02 -2.48
C ARG A 22 -10.67 -13.02 -3.50
N ILE A 23 -9.86 -12.59 -4.47
CA ILE A 23 -10.34 -11.72 -5.55
C ILE A 23 -10.44 -12.54 -6.84
N GLY A 24 -11.66 -13.02 -7.10
CA GLY A 24 -12.19 -13.27 -8.43
C GLY A 24 -13.47 -12.47 -8.55
N SER A 25 -13.58 -11.64 -9.59
CA SER A 25 -14.77 -10.91 -10.04
C SER A 25 -15.69 -10.38 -8.93
N CYS A 26 -15.28 -9.38 -8.13
CA CYS A 26 -16.26 -8.65 -7.32
C CYS A 26 -15.78 -7.27 -6.84
N SER A 27 -16.73 -6.34 -6.91
CA SER A 27 -16.71 -4.95 -6.46
C SER A 27 -16.10 -4.78 -5.05
N ILE A 28 -15.15 -3.86 -4.92
CA ILE A 28 -14.64 -3.39 -3.62
C ILE A 28 -15.76 -2.62 -2.93
N LYS A 29 -16.45 -3.26 -1.99
CA LYS A 29 -17.36 -2.60 -1.07
C LYS A 29 -16.72 -2.61 0.33
N ASN A 30 -16.60 -1.41 0.90
CA ASN A 30 -16.32 -1.12 2.30
C ASN A 30 -14.92 -1.41 2.86
N LEU A 31 -14.04 -0.42 2.71
CA LEU A 31 -12.96 -0.17 3.67
C LEU A 31 -13.54 0.61 4.87
N GLY A 32 -13.92 -0.10 5.93
CA GLY A 32 -14.11 0.50 7.24
C GLY A 32 -12.75 0.58 7.95
N PHE A 33 -12.19 1.79 8.06
CA PHE A 33 -10.98 2.01 8.86
C PHE A 33 -11.35 2.00 10.34
N LEU A 34 -10.97 0.94 11.07
CA LEU A 34 -10.86 0.99 12.52
C LEU A 34 -9.48 1.55 12.87
N TYR A 35 -9.47 2.72 13.53
CA TYR A 35 -8.29 3.36 14.09
C TYR A 35 -7.82 2.54 15.30
N VAL A 36 -6.77 1.74 15.12
CA VAL A 36 -5.95 1.25 16.23
C VAL A 36 -4.50 1.24 15.73
N SER A 37 -3.62 1.78 16.55
CA SER A 37 -2.16 1.69 16.48
C SER A 37 -1.71 0.36 15.89
N ASP A 38 -1.34 0.33 14.62
CA ASP A 38 -0.39 -0.62 14.03
C ASP A 38 -0.31 -0.37 12.53
N VAL A 39 0.92 -0.34 12.01
CA VAL A 39 1.14 -0.35 10.56
C VAL A 39 0.59 -1.66 10.01
N THR A 40 -0.54 -1.58 9.32
CA THR A 40 -1.21 -2.76 8.80
C THR A 40 -0.43 -3.32 7.63
N LEU A 41 0.08 -4.53 7.79
CA LEU A 41 0.81 -5.26 6.77
C LEU A 41 -0.14 -6.19 6.03
N PHE A 42 -0.40 -5.92 4.75
CA PHE A 42 -1.20 -6.83 3.92
C PHE A 42 -0.29 -7.62 2.98
N LYS A 43 -0.45 -8.94 2.96
CA LYS A 43 0.26 -9.85 2.05
C LYS A 43 -0.68 -10.31 0.94
N LEU A 44 -0.41 -9.92 -0.29
CA LEU A 44 -1.14 -10.37 -1.49
C LEU A 44 -0.25 -11.30 -2.31
N LYS A 45 -0.81 -12.44 -2.74
CA LYS A 45 -0.15 -13.39 -3.64
C LYS A 45 -0.83 -13.31 -5.00
N LEU A 46 -0.18 -12.70 -5.98
CA LEU A 46 -0.67 -12.64 -7.36
C LEU A 46 -0.07 -13.80 -8.15
N ASN A 47 -0.92 -14.70 -8.66
CA ASN A 47 -0.49 -15.74 -9.62
C ASN A 47 -0.48 -15.13 -11.03
N SER A 48 0.55 -15.39 -11.83
CA SER A 48 0.54 -15.01 -13.24
C SER A 48 -0.44 -15.89 -14.04
N PRO A 49 -1.30 -15.34 -14.91
CA PRO A 49 -1.94 -16.12 -15.96
C PRO A 49 -0.91 -16.36 -17.07
N LEU A 50 -0.26 -17.52 -17.09
CA LEU A 50 0.43 -17.98 -18.29
C LEU A 50 -0.62 -18.37 -19.31
N ASN A 51 -0.87 -17.52 -20.32
CA ASN A 51 -1.23 -17.98 -21.66
C ASN A 51 -1.05 -16.93 -22.76
N SER A 52 -0.43 -17.42 -23.85
CA SER A 52 -0.17 -16.82 -25.16
C SER A 52 0.99 -15.82 -25.24
N ILE A 53 2.16 -16.31 -25.67
CA ILE A 53 2.73 -16.04 -26.99
C ILE A 53 3.67 -17.22 -27.29
N SER A 54 3.18 -18.19 -28.07
CA SER A 54 4.02 -19.17 -28.75
C SER A 54 4.18 -18.73 -30.21
N ARG A 55 5.21 -17.94 -30.48
CA ARG A 55 5.82 -17.83 -31.80
C ARG A 55 7.33 -17.80 -31.62
N VAL A 56 7.96 -18.93 -31.89
CA VAL A 56 9.02 -19.13 -32.89
C VAL A 56 9.46 -20.60 -32.76
N ALA A 57 9.15 -21.39 -33.79
CA ALA A 57 9.88 -22.63 -34.04
C ALA A 57 11.32 -22.26 -34.40
N HIS A 58 12.32 -22.99 -33.90
CA HIS A 58 13.48 -23.52 -34.65
C HIS A 58 14.42 -24.30 -33.71
N SER A 59 14.62 -25.57 -34.07
CA SER A 59 15.76 -26.47 -33.86
C SER A 59 16.23 -26.83 -32.44
N ALA A 60 16.41 -28.15 -32.29
CA ALA A 60 16.73 -28.87 -31.07
C ALA A 60 18.18 -28.66 -30.59
N THR A 61 18.34 -28.38 -29.30
CA THR A 61 19.42 -28.92 -28.48
C THR A 61 18.90 -29.00 -27.03
N MET A 62 18.79 -30.21 -26.49
CA MET A 62 18.38 -30.48 -25.11
C MET A 62 19.48 -30.05 -24.13
N ALA A 63 19.51 -28.77 -23.76
CA ALA A 63 20.23 -28.34 -22.57
C ALA A 63 19.40 -28.69 -21.34
N LYS A 64 19.98 -29.45 -20.40
CA LYS A 64 19.39 -29.73 -19.08
C LYS A 64 19.02 -28.39 -18.43
N SER A 65 17.73 -28.19 -18.18
CA SER A 65 17.25 -27.05 -17.40
C SER A 65 17.83 -27.13 -15.99
N ASP A 66 18.63 -26.13 -15.64
CA ASP A 66 19.13 -25.92 -14.29
C ASP A 66 17.94 -25.74 -13.32
N PRO A 67 17.79 -26.59 -12.27
CA PRO A 67 16.72 -26.45 -11.28
C PRO A 67 16.80 -25.14 -10.48
N SER A 68 17.88 -24.35 -10.59
CA SER A 68 18.07 -23.11 -9.85
C SER A 68 17.33 -21.89 -10.43
N LEU A 69 16.73 -21.99 -11.62
CA LEU A 69 16.09 -20.88 -12.34
C LEU A 69 14.55 -20.91 -12.35
N VAL A 70 13.92 -21.50 -11.32
CA VAL A 70 12.47 -21.37 -11.17
C VAL A 70 12.16 -19.96 -10.67
N SER A 71 11.84 -19.04 -11.59
CA SER A 71 11.18 -17.79 -11.22
C SER A 71 9.91 -18.14 -10.44
N PRO A 72 9.61 -17.51 -9.30
CA PRO A 72 8.38 -17.84 -8.60
C PRO A 72 7.18 -17.52 -9.51
N ASP A 73 6.28 -18.48 -9.72
CA ASP A 73 5.01 -18.31 -10.46
C ASP A 73 4.04 -17.30 -9.80
N PHE A 74 4.49 -16.63 -8.74
CA PHE A 74 3.72 -15.68 -7.97
C PHE A 74 4.56 -14.47 -7.53
N CYS A 75 3.91 -13.31 -7.52
CA CYS A 75 4.45 -12.10 -6.92
C CYS A 75 3.81 -11.90 -5.55
N GLU A 76 4.63 -11.76 -4.51
CA GLU A 76 4.15 -11.35 -3.19
C GLU A 76 4.24 -9.83 -3.08
N ILE A 77 3.10 -9.20 -2.77
CA ILE A 77 2.98 -7.76 -2.52
C ILE A 77 2.70 -7.53 -1.04
N ILE A 78 3.51 -6.67 -0.43
CA ILE A 78 3.33 -6.22 0.95
C ILE A 78 2.83 -4.77 0.91
N VAL A 79 1.64 -4.51 1.44
CA VAL A 79 1.10 -3.14 1.52
C VAL A 79 1.36 -2.58 2.90
N VAL A 80 1.89 -1.36 2.94
CA VAL A 80 2.25 -0.62 4.16
C VAL A 80 1.54 0.74 4.13
N ARG A 81 0.86 1.10 5.23
CA ARG A 81 0.35 2.45 5.45
C ARG A 81 1.48 3.36 5.93
N HIS A 82 1.45 4.63 5.55
CA HIS A 82 2.39 5.62 6.09
C HIS A 82 2.28 5.71 7.62
N GLY A 83 3.36 6.12 8.28
CA GLY A 83 3.35 6.40 9.72
C GLY A 83 2.42 7.55 10.10
N GLU A 84 2.20 7.73 11.39
CA GLU A 84 1.39 8.81 11.94
C GLU A 84 1.89 10.22 11.54
N THR A 85 0.94 11.15 11.44
CA THR A 85 1.14 12.59 11.20
C THR A 85 0.37 13.38 12.25
N GLU A 86 0.68 14.66 12.46
CA GLU A 86 -0.12 15.53 13.35
C GLU A 86 -1.60 15.55 12.96
N TRP A 87 -1.90 15.49 11.67
CA TRP A 87 -3.28 15.46 11.18
C TRP A 87 -4.01 14.16 11.51
N ASN A 88 -3.29 13.07 11.73
CA ASN A 88 -3.90 11.84 12.24
C ASN A 88 -4.30 11.98 13.71
N VAL A 89 -3.49 12.68 14.51
CA VAL A 89 -3.76 12.95 15.94
C VAL A 89 -4.95 13.90 16.07
N ASP A 90 -4.98 14.96 15.26
CA ASP A 90 -6.05 15.95 15.23
C ASP A 90 -7.39 15.41 14.66
N GLY A 91 -7.40 14.22 14.06
CA GLY A 91 -8.55 13.73 13.31
C GLY A 91 -8.87 14.59 12.09
N ARG A 92 -7.85 15.15 11.44
CA ARG A 92 -7.95 16.01 10.26
C ARG A 92 -7.85 15.22 8.97
N ILE A 93 -8.75 15.51 8.04
CA ILE A 93 -8.83 14.85 6.74
C ILE A 93 -7.68 15.36 5.85
N GLN A 94 -6.80 14.48 5.39
CA GLN A 94 -5.61 14.86 4.61
C GLN A 94 -5.84 14.87 3.10
N GLY A 95 -6.32 13.75 2.55
CA GLY A 95 -6.38 13.54 1.09
C GLY A 95 -5.01 13.74 0.44
N HIS A 96 -4.92 14.63 -0.55
CA HIS A 96 -3.68 14.95 -1.27
C HIS A 96 -2.85 16.07 -0.61
N LEU A 97 -3.30 16.64 0.50
CA LEU A 97 -2.49 17.62 1.22
C LEU A 97 -1.23 16.95 1.79
N ASP A 98 -0.11 17.63 1.61
CA ASP A 98 1.22 17.07 1.79
C ASP A 98 1.74 17.34 3.21
N VAL A 99 1.35 16.46 4.13
CA VAL A 99 1.70 16.50 5.55
C VAL A 99 2.85 15.52 5.82
N GLU A 100 3.77 15.94 6.69
CA GLU A 100 4.94 15.15 7.12
C GLU A 100 4.59 14.18 8.25
N LEU A 101 5.45 13.16 8.44
CA LEU A 101 5.34 12.30 9.62
C LEU A 101 5.64 13.10 10.89
N ASN A 102 4.97 12.72 11.98
CA ASN A 102 5.40 13.15 13.31
C ASN A 102 6.47 12.19 13.87
N ASP A 103 6.98 12.47 15.07
CA ASP A 103 8.01 11.65 15.69
C ASP A 103 7.54 10.21 15.94
N VAL A 104 6.26 10.03 16.29
CA VAL A 104 5.64 8.71 16.46
C VAL A 104 5.60 7.97 15.12
N GLY A 105 5.23 8.64 14.03
CA GLY A 105 5.21 8.11 12.68
C GLY A 105 6.59 7.67 12.18
N ARG A 106 7.63 8.44 12.49
CA ARG A 106 9.03 8.05 12.21
C ARG A 106 9.44 6.79 12.96
N GLN A 107 9.07 6.66 14.24
CA GLN A 107 9.33 5.46 15.03
C GLN A 107 8.57 4.24 14.48
N GLN A 108 7.31 4.43 14.05
CA GLN A 108 6.52 3.39 13.38
C GLN A 108 7.18 2.92 12.08
N ALA A 109 7.64 3.86 11.24
CA ALA A 109 8.36 3.54 10.00
C ALA A 109 9.63 2.73 10.28
N ALA A 110 10.44 3.14 11.28
CA ALA A 110 11.64 2.43 11.68
C ALA A 110 11.36 1.01 12.18
N SER A 111 10.31 0.82 12.98
CA SER A 111 9.89 -0.48 13.49
C SER A 111 9.51 -1.45 12.35
N VAL A 112 8.72 -0.97 11.38
CA VAL A 112 8.32 -1.74 10.20
C VAL A 112 9.52 -2.09 9.34
N ALA A 113 10.39 -1.11 9.08
CA ALA A 113 11.60 -1.31 8.30
C ALA A 113 12.51 -2.37 8.93
N GLY A 114 12.73 -2.31 10.25
CA GLY A 114 13.52 -3.30 10.99
C GLY A 114 12.89 -4.69 11.06
N ARG A 115 11.55 -4.81 10.96
CA ARG A 115 10.89 -6.11 10.81
C ARG A 115 11.06 -6.67 9.40
N LEU A 116 10.81 -5.85 8.39
CA LEU A 116 10.88 -6.25 6.99
C LEU A 116 12.29 -6.69 6.59
N SER A 117 13.33 -5.99 7.06
CA SER A 117 14.73 -6.34 6.79
C SER A 117 15.13 -7.71 7.34
N ARG A 118 14.51 -8.16 8.44
CA ARG A 118 14.78 -9.47 9.06
C ARG A 118 13.95 -10.60 8.47
N GLU A 119 12.73 -10.31 8.05
CA GLU A 119 11.74 -11.33 7.69
C GLU A 119 11.58 -11.53 6.18
N CYS A 120 11.83 -10.50 5.36
CA CYS A 120 11.60 -10.53 3.92
C CYS A 120 12.81 -10.04 3.10
N ASN A 121 12.95 -10.57 1.88
CA ASN A 121 13.91 -10.12 0.87
C ASN A 121 13.23 -9.16 -0.12
N ILE A 122 13.06 -7.90 0.26
CA ILE A 122 12.34 -6.90 -0.55
C ILE A 122 13.14 -6.61 -1.83
N SER A 123 12.49 -6.76 -2.98
CA SER A 123 13.11 -6.57 -4.29
C SER A 123 12.75 -5.25 -4.96
N ALA A 124 11.63 -4.63 -4.57
CA ALA A 124 11.24 -3.31 -5.03
C ALA A 124 10.32 -2.63 -4.00
N VAL A 125 10.39 -1.31 -3.93
CA VAL A 125 9.55 -0.47 -3.07
C VAL A 125 8.87 0.58 -3.94
N TYR A 126 7.55 0.67 -3.84
CA TYR A 126 6.72 1.67 -4.51
C TYR A 126 6.03 2.53 -3.46
N SER A 127 5.93 3.83 -3.70
CA SER A 127 5.23 4.76 -2.81
C SER A 127 4.48 5.83 -3.58
N SER A 128 3.43 6.38 -2.99
CA SER A 128 2.94 7.68 -3.44
C SER A 128 4.00 8.76 -3.21
N ASP A 129 3.95 9.82 -4.00
CA ASP A 129 4.84 10.98 -3.87
C ASP A 129 4.49 11.93 -2.71
N LEU A 130 3.47 11.63 -1.89
CA LEU A 130 3.15 12.37 -0.66
C LEU A 130 4.21 12.09 0.42
N LYS A 131 4.73 13.15 1.05
CA LYS A 131 5.85 13.12 2.00
C LYS A 131 5.73 12.04 3.05
N ARG A 132 4.61 11.97 3.78
CA ARG A 132 4.37 10.93 4.79
C ARG A 132 4.58 9.50 4.30
N ALA A 133 4.16 9.20 3.07
CA ALA A 133 4.32 7.87 2.49
C ALA A 133 5.73 7.68 1.92
N LEU A 134 6.31 8.72 1.33
CA LEU A 134 7.67 8.70 0.80
C LEU A 134 8.70 8.50 1.92
N GLU A 135 8.63 9.27 3.01
CA GLU A 135 9.52 9.18 4.17
C GLU A 135 9.46 7.77 4.82
N THR A 136 8.24 7.20 4.94
CA THR A 136 8.06 5.82 5.42
C THR A 136 8.73 4.83 4.46
N ALA A 137 8.56 4.99 3.15
CA ALA A 137 9.14 4.10 2.14
C ALA A 137 10.67 4.19 2.09
N GLU A 138 11.22 5.40 2.20
CA GLU A 138 12.67 5.66 2.24
C GLU A 138 13.31 4.97 3.45
N THR A 139 12.65 5.06 4.61
CA THR A 139 13.06 4.35 5.84
C THR A 139 13.11 2.83 5.62
N ILE A 140 12.14 2.28 4.90
CA ILE A 140 12.10 0.85 4.54
C ILE A 140 13.24 0.51 3.57
N THR A 141 13.45 1.29 2.50
CA THR A 141 14.52 1.03 1.53
C THR A 141 15.90 1.02 2.16
N ALA A 142 16.17 1.98 3.06
CA ALA A 142 17.43 2.09 3.79
C ALA A 142 17.71 0.85 4.64
N SER A 143 16.69 0.29 5.27
CA SER A 143 16.84 -0.91 6.13
C SER A 143 16.88 -2.22 5.35
N CYS A 144 16.19 -2.29 4.20
CA CYS A 144 16.10 -3.50 3.38
C CYS A 144 17.20 -3.60 2.31
N GLY A 145 18.06 -2.59 2.16
CA GLY A 145 19.14 -2.58 1.17
C GLY A 145 18.63 -2.40 -0.28
N VAL A 146 17.49 -1.76 -0.46
CA VAL A 146 16.94 -1.42 -1.78
C VAL A 146 17.44 -0.03 -2.18
N VAL A 147 17.85 0.13 -3.43
CA VAL A 147 18.56 1.33 -3.91
C VAL A 147 17.66 2.58 -3.91
N GLU A 148 16.41 2.45 -4.36
CA GLU A 148 15.51 3.59 -4.51
C GLU A 148 14.03 3.23 -4.31
N VAL A 149 13.22 4.25 -4.02
CA VAL A 149 11.76 4.18 -3.99
C VAL A 149 11.19 4.58 -5.35
N SER A 150 10.43 3.69 -5.98
CA SER A 150 9.66 4.01 -7.18
C SER A 150 8.41 4.81 -6.82
N LYS A 151 8.41 6.10 -7.13
CA LYS A 151 7.27 6.99 -6.88
C LYS A 151 6.18 6.80 -7.94
N ASP A 152 4.95 6.59 -7.49
CA ASP A 152 3.77 6.45 -8.34
C ASP A 152 2.61 7.30 -7.78
N PRO A 153 2.22 8.41 -8.44
CA PRO A 153 1.07 9.22 -8.06
C PRO A 153 -0.26 8.43 -8.02
N GLY A 154 -0.36 7.30 -8.72
CA GLY A 154 -1.51 6.40 -8.66
C GLY A 154 -1.70 5.71 -7.30
N LEU A 155 -0.68 5.73 -6.43
CA LEU A 155 -0.73 5.23 -5.06
C LEU A 155 -1.15 6.28 -4.02
N ARG A 156 -1.48 7.50 -4.46
CA ARG A 156 -1.99 8.56 -3.57
C ARG A 156 -3.28 8.12 -2.89
N GLU A 157 -3.54 8.71 -1.73
CA GLU A 157 -4.85 8.60 -1.08
C GLU A 157 -5.95 9.15 -2.01
N ARG A 158 -7.22 8.86 -1.74
CA ARG A 158 -8.33 9.52 -2.44
C ARG A 158 -8.20 11.06 -2.29
N HIS A 159 -8.40 11.79 -3.38
CA HIS A 159 -8.54 13.25 -3.31
C HIS A 159 -9.89 13.57 -2.67
N LEU A 160 -9.88 14.31 -1.56
CA LEU A 160 -11.08 14.55 -0.76
C LEU A 160 -11.67 15.97 -0.94
N GLY A 161 -11.14 16.72 -1.91
CA GLY A 161 -11.66 18.03 -2.28
C GLY A 161 -11.66 18.99 -1.10
N ASP A 162 -12.77 19.70 -0.94
CA ASP A 162 -12.99 20.71 0.10
C ASP A 162 -13.03 20.13 1.53
N LEU A 163 -13.10 18.80 1.68
CA LEU A 163 -12.99 18.17 3.01
C LEU A 163 -11.55 18.18 3.53
N GLN A 164 -10.56 18.31 2.65
CA GLN A 164 -9.16 18.29 3.05
C GLN A 164 -8.86 19.49 3.95
N GLY A 165 -8.21 19.24 5.08
CA GLY A 165 -7.95 20.24 6.09
C GLY A 165 -9.06 20.41 7.12
N LEU A 166 -10.27 19.87 6.92
CA LEU A 166 -11.30 19.86 7.96
C LEU A 166 -11.05 18.72 8.95
N THR A 167 -11.40 18.93 10.22
CA THR A 167 -11.52 17.81 11.16
C THR A 167 -12.75 16.97 10.84
N LEU A 168 -12.73 15.70 11.26
CA LEU A 168 -13.89 14.82 11.17
C LEU A 168 -15.13 15.36 11.91
N LEU A 169 -14.94 16.26 12.87
CA LEU A 169 -16.00 16.91 13.63
C LEU A 169 -16.59 18.13 12.89
N GLU A 170 -15.77 18.88 12.16
CA GLU A 170 -16.20 20.06 11.37
C GLU A 170 -16.81 19.67 10.02
N ALA A 171 -16.25 18.64 9.36
CA ALA A 171 -16.66 18.23 8.03
C ALA A 171 -18.19 18.01 7.82
N PRO A 172 -18.95 17.42 8.77
CA PRO A 172 -20.39 17.25 8.63
C PRO A 172 -21.17 18.56 8.57
N THR A 173 -20.70 19.61 9.26
CA THR A 173 -21.40 20.90 9.35
C THR A 173 -20.99 21.85 8.23
N VAL A 174 -19.69 21.89 7.90
CA VAL A 174 -19.15 22.76 6.84
C VAL A 174 -19.55 22.25 5.46
N CYS A 175 -19.53 20.93 5.27
CA CYS A 175 -19.55 20.32 3.95
C CYS A 175 -20.43 19.05 3.92
N THR A 176 -21.69 19.16 4.34
CA THR A 176 -22.56 18.00 4.59
C THR A 176 -22.68 17.03 3.42
N LYS A 177 -22.87 17.54 2.18
CA LYS A 177 -22.98 16.69 0.97
C LYS A 177 -21.68 15.90 0.73
N ALA A 178 -20.55 16.59 0.78
CA ALA A 178 -19.22 16.02 0.60
C ALA A 178 -18.93 14.98 1.69
N TYR A 179 -19.21 15.32 2.96
CA TYR A 179 -19.00 14.42 4.09
C TYR A 179 -19.85 13.14 3.99
N LYS A 180 -21.12 13.25 3.56
CA LYS A 180 -21.97 12.09 3.29
C LYS A 180 -21.39 11.19 2.18
N ALA A 181 -20.88 11.78 1.10
CA ALA A 181 -20.21 11.04 0.03
C ALA A 181 -18.89 10.40 0.49
N PHE A 182 -18.14 11.07 1.37
CA PHE A 182 -16.93 10.54 2.00
C PHE A 182 -17.22 9.33 2.89
N LYS A 183 -18.29 9.40 3.69
CA LYS A 183 -18.74 8.30 4.56
C LYS A 183 -19.48 7.19 3.83
N SER A 184 -19.71 7.33 2.52
CA SER A 184 -20.44 6.35 1.73
C SER A 184 -19.61 5.06 1.52
N HIS A 185 -20.30 3.99 1.17
CA HIS A 185 -19.71 2.71 0.83
C HIS A 185 -19.07 2.67 -0.57
N TYR A 186 -19.25 3.73 -1.36
CA TYR A 186 -18.73 3.86 -2.72
C TYR A 186 -17.31 4.42 -2.69
N THR A 187 -16.32 3.55 -2.81
CA THR A 187 -14.89 3.89 -2.72
C THR A 187 -14.36 4.64 -3.93
N ASN A 188 -15.03 4.53 -5.08
CA ASN A 188 -14.67 5.16 -6.35
C ASN A 188 -15.55 6.38 -6.70
N GLN A 189 -16.47 6.78 -5.82
CA GLN A 189 -17.30 7.95 -6.04
C GLN A 189 -16.44 9.23 -6.00
N GLU A 190 -16.78 10.24 -6.78
CA GLU A 190 -16.18 11.57 -6.63
C GLU A 190 -16.76 12.31 -5.42
N ILE A 191 -15.91 13.01 -4.66
CA ILE A 191 -16.38 13.84 -3.55
C ILE A 191 -16.95 15.14 -4.14
N PRO A 192 -18.25 15.44 -3.95
CA PRO A 192 -18.82 16.68 -4.44
C PRO A 192 -18.21 17.87 -3.71
N VAL A 193 -18.16 19.02 -4.39
CA VAL A 193 -17.79 20.31 -3.78
C VAL A 193 -18.81 20.73 -2.72
N CYS A 194 -18.42 21.60 -1.79
CA CYS A 194 -19.28 22.00 -0.67
C CYS A 194 -20.41 22.98 -1.02
N ALA A 195 -20.46 23.46 -2.27
CA ALA A 195 -21.49 24.38 -2.77
C ALA A 195 -22.93 23.83 -2.76
#